data_AF-A0A945NFZ0-F1
#
_entry.id   AF-A0A945NFZ0-F1
#
_cell.length_a   1.000
_cell.length_b   1.000
_cell.length_c   1.000
_cell.angle_alpha   90.00
_cell.angle_beta   90.00
_cell.angle_gamma   90.00
#
_symmetry.space_group_name_H-M   'P 1'
#
loop_
_entity.id
_entity.type
_entity.pdbx_description
1 polymer ?
#
loop_
_entity_poly.entity_id
_entity_poly.type
_entity_poly.pdbx_seq_one_letter_code
_entity_poly.pdbx_strand_id
1 'polypeptide(L)'
;MKLYKQYVLQALTTLAMMFLFACEKDPEQHLELGNWYLQKGLIDDAITEYREVSRLLPPDHSKLDREQFKILGTAHFKLALSYTKKGWWEYALREAENSFDLSPSPDTHQLVELIKEKITLQNKNEPS
;
A
#
# COMPACT_ATOMS: atom_id res chain seq x y z
N MET A 1 5.84 -51.96 -3.82
CA MET A 1 4.89 -51.14 -4.62
C MET A 1 3.87 -50.35 -3.77
N LYS A 2 3.28 -50.92 -2.70
CA LYS A 2 2.34 -50.20 -1.82
C LYS A 2 2.96 -49.04 -1.03
N LEU A 3 4.14 -49.24 -0.41
CA LEU A 3 4.85 -48.16 0.30
C LEU A 3 5.23 -47.01 -0.63
N TYR A 4 5.73 -47.30 -1.84
CA TYR A 4 6.06 -46.27 -2.83
C TYR A 4 4.86 -45.39 -3.19
N LYS A 5 3.69 -46.01 -3.42
CA LYS A 5 2.44 -45.26 -3.67
C LYS A 5 2.01 -44.41 -2.48
N GLN A 6 2.25 -44.86 -1.25
CA GLN A 6 1.93 -44.11 -0.03
C GLN A 6 2.83 -42.88 0.15
N TYR A 7 4.14 -43.01 -0.09
CA TYR A 7 5.06 -41.85 -0.06
C TYR A 7 4.78 -40.84 -1.15
N VAL A 8 4.46 -41.29 -2.37
CA VAL A 8 4.05 -40.40 -3.46
C VAL A 8 2.74 -39.68 -3.10
N LEU A 9 1.77 -40.38 -2.52
CA LEU A 9 0.51 -39.76 -2.08
C LEU A 9 0.74 -38.74 -0.96
N GLN A 10 1.59 -39.02 0.02
CA GLN A 10 1.95 -38.07 1.09
C GLN A 10 2.72 -36.84 0.56
N ALA A 11 3.62 -37.04 -0.42
CA ALA A 11 4.34 -35.93 -1.06
C ALA A 11 3.37 -35.03 -1.85
N LEU A 12 2.39 -35.63 -2.54
CA LEU A 12 1.37 -34.87 -3.27
C LEU A 12 0.44 -34.10 -2.34
N THR A 13 0.02 -34.68 -1.20
CA THR A 13 -0.85 -33.97 -0.24
C THR A 13 -0.13 -32.83 0.47
N THR A 14 1.15 -33.01 0.83
CA THR A 14 1.96 -31.93 1.43
C THR A 14 2.24 -30.80 0.44
N LEU A 15 2.56 -31.12 -0.82
CA LEU A 15 2.70 -30.14 -1.88
C LEU A 15 1.40 -29.39 -2.14
N ALA A 16 0.26 -30.09 -2.20
CA ALA A 16 -1.05 -29.47 -2.38
C ALA A 16 -1.41 -28.53 -1.20
N MET A 17 -1.08 -28.89 0.03
CA MET A 17 -1.27 -28.01 1.20
C MET A 17 -0.43 -26.73 1.09
N MET A 18 0.82 -26.79 0.64
CA MET A 18 1.62 -25.58 0.40
C MET A 18 0.95 -24.63 -0.60
N PHE A 19 0.33 -25.16 -1.66
CA PHE A 19 -0.40 -24.33 -2.63
C PHE A 19 -1.70 -23.73 -2.07
N LEU A 20 -2.34 -24.39 -1.09
CA LEU A 20 -3.54 -23.87 -0.44
C LEU A 20 -3.26 -22.72 0.53
N PHE A 21 -2.07 -22.68 1.15
CA PHE A 21 -1.65 -21.59 2.04
C PHE A 21 -0.88 -20.46 1.33
N ALA A 22 -0.48 -20.66 0.07
CA ALA A 22 0.28 -19.66 -0.70
C ALA A 22 -0.57 -18.47 -1.21
N CYS A 23 -1.85 -18.37 -0.85
CA CYS A 23 -2.77 -17.38 -1.40
C CYS A 23 -3.58 -16.66 -0.31
N GLU A 24 -2.93 -16.29 0.79
CA GLU A 24 -3.48 -15.29 1.70
C GLU A 24 -2.97 -13.92 1.24
N LYS A 25 -3.83 -13.15 0.57
CA LYS A 25 -3.52 -11.79 0.11
C LYS A 25 -3.76 -10.83 1.27
N ASP A 26 -2.72 -10.63 2.05
CA ASP A 26 -2.77 -9.79 3.26
C ASP A 26 -2.35 -8.34 2.93
N PRO A 27 -3.25 -7.35 3.09
CA PRO A 27 -2.90 -5.95 2.88
C PRO A 27 -1.76 -5.46 3.79
N GLU A 28 -1.57 -6.04 4.98
CA GLU A 28 -0.46 -5.68 5.87
C GLU A 28 0.90 -6.07 5.26
N GLN A 29 0.99 -7.25 4.65
CA GLN A 29 2.22 -7.71 3.99
C GLN A 29 2.63 -6.80 2.82
N HIS A 30 1.67 -6.36 2.01
CA HIS A 30 1.92 -5.38 0.96
C HIS A 30 2.39 -4.04 1.54
N LEU A 31 1.80 -3.58 2.64
CA LEU A 31 2.26 -2.36 3.32
C LEU A 31 3.71 -2.48 3.83
N GLU A 32 4.07 -3.61 4.44
CA GLU A 32 5.43 -3.89 4.91
C GLU A 32 6.44 -3.99 3.77
N LEU A 33 6.09 -4.69 2.69
CA LEU A 33 6.94 -4.82 1.51
C LEU A 33 7.15 -3.47 0.81
N GLY A 34 6.10 -2.65 0.72
CA GLY A 34 6.21 -1.28 0.24
C GLY A 34 7.16 -0.43 1.09
N ASN A 35 7.10 -0.57 2.43
CA ASN A 35 8.05 0.10 3.34
C ASN A 35 9.49 -0.33 3.09
N TRP A 36 9.71 -1.62 2.86
CA TRP A 36 11.03 -2.14 2.51
C TRP A 36 11.55 -1.55 1.20
N TYR A 37 10.73 -1.54 0.13
CA TYR A 37 11.10 -0.94 -1.15
C TYR A 37 11.41 0.55 -1.01
N LEU A 38 10.58 1.29 -0.26
CA LEU A 38 10.78 2.71 -0.03
C LEU A 38 12.10 2.99 0.71
N GLN A 39 12.46 2.16 1.70
CA GLN A 39 13.74 2.25 2.41
C GLN A 39 14.94 2.02 1.48
N LYS A 40 14.79 1.17 0.47
CA LYS A 40 15.81 0.93 -0.57
C LYS A 40 15.84 1.99 -1.67
N GLY A 41 14.93 2.97 -1.63
CA GLY A 41 14.80 3.98 -2.69
C GLY A 41 14.15 3.45 -3.97
N LEU A 42 13.58 2.24 -3.93
CA LEU A 42 12.86 1.62 -5.03
C LEU A 42 11.42 2.16 -5.03
N ILE A 43 11.27 3.42 -5.44
CA ILE A 43 10.02 4.18 -5.25
C ILE A 43 8.87 3.61 -6.08
N ASP A 44 9.12 3.16 -7.31
CA ASP A 44 8.07 2.63 -8.18
C ASP A 44 7.53 1.28 -7.68
N ASP A 45 8.42 0.43 -7.14
CA ASP A 45 8.03 -0.83 -6.48
C ASP A 45 7.22 -0.54 -5.20
N ALA A 46 7.67 0.43 -4.39
CA ALA A 46 6.94 0.83 -3.19
C ALA A 46 5.51 1.33 -3.52
N ILE A 47 5.36 2.16 -4.54
CA ILE A 47 4.04 2.64 -5.02
C ILE A 47 3.15 1.46 -5.42
N THR A 48 3.72 0.47 -6.12
CA THR A 48 2.99 -0.72 -6.55
C THR A 48 2.42 -1.47 -5.34
N GLU A 49 3.26 -1.75 -4.35
CA GLU A 49 2.83 -2.48 -3.15
C GLU A 49 1.81 -1.71 -2.32
N TYR A 50 1.99 -0.39 -2.13
CA TYR A 50 1.01 0.40 -1.39
C TYR A 50 -0.34 0.50 -2.11
N ARG A 51 -0.38 0.47 -3.45
CA ARG A 51 -1.64 0.41 -4.22
C ARG A 51 -2.36 -0.94 -4.05
N GLU A 52 -1.62 -2.02 -3.89
CA GLU A 52 -2.21 -3.34 -3.65
C GLU A 52 -3.01 -3.38 -2.34
N VAL A 53 -2.61 -2.61 -1.32
CA VAL A 53 -3.38 -2.43 -0.08
C VAL A 53 -4.80 -1.95 -0.38
N SER A 54 -4.95 -0.84 -1.14
CA SER A 54 -6.25 -0.32 -1.54
C SER A 54 -7.01 -1.26 -2.47
N ARG A 55 -6.30 -2.11 -3.25
CA ARG A 55 -6.93 -3.11 -4.13
C ARG A 55 -7.50 -4.30 -3.36
N LEU A 56 -6.89 -4.67 -2.24
CA LEU A 56 -7.28 -5.82 -1.43
C LEU A 56 -8.38 -5.49 -0.43
N LEU A 57 -8.40 -4.26 0.09
CA LEU A 57 -9.41 -3.81 1.03
C LEU A 57 -10.73 -3.44 0.33
N PRO A 58 -11.89 -3.65 0.97
CA PRO A 58 -13.18 -3.23 0.45
C PRO A 58 -13.20 -1.73 0.08
N PRO A 59 -13.70 -1.37 -1.12
CA PRO A 59 -13.84 0.04 -1.50
C PRO A 59 -14.92 0.77 -0.68
N ASP A 60 -15.87 0.02 -0.13
CA ASP A 60 -16.86 0.51 0.83
C ASP A 60 -16.23 0.51 2.23
N HIS A 61 -15.69 1.66 2.63
CA HIS A 61 -14.96 1.81 3.90
C HIS A 61 -15.81 1.46 5.13
N SER A 62 -17.14 1.47 5.04
CA SER A 62 -18.02 1.07 6.15
C SER A 62 -17.86 -0.40 6.57
N LYS A 63 -17.23 -1.22 5.72
CA LYS A 63 -16.96 -2.65 5.95
C LYS A 63 -15.58 -2.91 6.55
N LEU A 64 -14.75 -1.89 6.69
CA LEU A 64 -13.41 -2.04 7.23
C LEU A 64 -13.48 -2.16 8.75
N ASP A 65 -12.73 -3.11 9.29
CA ASP A 65 -12.44 -3.10 10.73
C ASP A 65 -11.40 -2.03 11.07
N ARG A 66 -11.14 -1.86 12.38
CA ARG A 66 -10.21 -0.84 12.88
C ARG A 66 -8.79 -1.01 12.34
N GLU A 67 -8.31 -2.24 12.18
CA GLU A 67 -6.94 -2.47 11.72
C GLU A 67 -6.85 -2.22 10.21
N GLN A 68 -7.84 -2.67 9.44
CA GLN A 68 -7.93 -2.38 8.02
C GLN A 68 -8.02 -0.88 7.72
N PHE A 69 -8.76 -0.12 8.53
CA PHE A 69 -8.78 1.35 8.45
C PHE A 69 -7.39 1.95 8.64
N LYS A 70 -6.64 1.47 9.64
CA LYS A 70 -5.29 1.94 9.93
C LYS A 70 -4.30 1.56 8.83
N ILE A 71 -4.36 0.34 8.32
CA ILE A 71 -3.53 -0.14 7.21
C ILE A 71 -3.80 0.70 5.96
N LEU A 72 -5.06 0.91 5.59
CA LEU A 72 -5.44 1.71 4.42
C LEU A 72 -4.99 3.17 4.55
N GLY A 73 -5.26 3.81 5.69
CA GLY A 73 -4.84 5.18 5.95
C GLY A 73 -3.31 5.34 5.92
N THR A 74 -2.58 4.34 6.41
CA THR A 74 -1.10 4.31 6.35
C THR A 74 -0.62 4.12 4.92
N ALA A 75 -1.24 3.24 4.13
CA ALA A 75 -0.87 3.05 2.73
C ALA A 75 -1.05 4.33 1.90
N HIS A 76 -2.17 5.04 2.07
CA HIS A 76 -2.39 6.36 1.46
C HIS A 76 -1.32 7.39 1.88
N PHE A 77 -0.95 7.43 3.17
CA PHE A 77 0.13 8.29 3.65
C PHE A 77 1.46 7.99 2.94
N LYS A 78 1.80 6.70 2.83
CA LYS A 78 3.05 6.26 2.18
C LYS A 78 3.03 6.49 0.67
N LEU A 79 1.88 6.37 0.01
CA LEU A 79 1.72 6.75 -1.39
C LEU A 79 1.95 8.24 -1.59
N ALA A 80 1.39 9.10 -0.74
CA ALA A 80 1.60 10.54 -0.79
C ALA A 80 3.08 10.92 -0.69
N LEU A 81 3.81 10.30 0.24
CA LEU A 81 5.26 10.47 0.37
C LEU A 81 6.03 9.96 -0.86
N SER A 82 5.61 8.81 -1.42
CA SER A 82 6.27 8.22 -2.59
C SER A 82 6.07 9.06 -3.84
N TYR A 83 4.86 9.56 -4.07
CA TYR A 83 4.57 10.49 -5.17
C TYR A 83 5.25 11.85 -5.00
N THR A 84 5.38 12.34 -3.77
CA THR A 84 6.21 13.52 -3.46
C THR A 84 7.65 13.30 -3.92
N LYS A 85 8.24 12.13 -3.66
CA LYS A 85 9.59 11.80 -4.15
C LYS A 85 9.70 11.74 -5.68
N LYS A 86 8.61 11.42 -6.39
CA LYS A 86 8.53 11.46 -7.86
C LYS A 86 8.26 12.86 -8.42
N GLY A 87 7.89 13.83 -7.58
CA GLY A 87 7.41 15.14 -8.02
C GLY A 87 6.01 15.09 -8.65
N TRP A 88 5.24 14.04 -8.38
CA TRP A 88 3.88 13.85 -8.89
C TRP A 88 2.87 14.47 -7.93
N TRP A 89 2.90 15.79 -7.83
CA TRP A 89 2.26 16.52 -6.73
C TRP A 89 0.74 16.37 -6.67
N GLU A 90 0.04 16.30 -7.80
CA GLU A 90 -1.41 16.08 -7.82
C GLU A 90 -1.80 14.70 -7.29
N TYR A 91 -1.03 13.67 -7.63
CA TYR A 91 -1.21 12.33 -7.06
C TYR A 91 -0.85 12.32 -5.58
N ALA A 92 0.25 12.99 -5.19
CA ALA A 92 0.64 13.10 -3.80
C ALA A 92 -0.44 13.77 -2.94
N LEU A 93 -1.05 14.84 -3.44
CA LEU A 93 -2.10 15.58 -2.75
C LEU A 93 -3.32 14.71 -2.52
N ARG A 94 -3.80 14.03 -3.56
CA ARG A 94 -4.96 13.14 -3.47
C ARG A 94 -4.77 12.07 -2.40
N GLU A 95 -3.60 11.43 -2.37
CA GLU A 95 -3.35 10.38 -1.38
C GLU A 95 -3.14 10.93 0.03
N ALA A 96 -2.60 12.14 0.17
CA ALA A 96 -2.51 12.82 1.47
C ALA A 96 -3.92 13.13 2.02
N GLU A 97 -4.83 13.61 1.17
CA GLU A 97 -6.22 13.87 1.53
C GLU A 97 -6.95 12.58 1.91
N ASN A 98 -6.81 11.50 1.13
CA ASN A 98 -7.35 10.19 1.48
C ASN A 98 -6.85 9.70 2.85
N SER A 99 -5.55 9.88 3.12
CA SER A 99 -4.95 9.50 4.41
C SER A 99 -5.51 10.32 5.57
N PHE A 100 -5.67 11.64 5.37
CA PHE A 100 -6.28 12.53 6.35
C PHE A 100 -7.74 12.16 6.63
N ASP A 101 -8.53 11.85 5.60
CA ASP A 101 -9.93 11.48 5.76
C ASP A 101 -10.10 10.16 6.53
N LEU A 102 -9.19 9.20 6.31
CA LEU A 102 -9.20 7.90 7.00
C LEU A 102 -8.65 7.98 8.43
N SER A 103 -7.60 8.76 8.64
CA SER A 103 -6.95 8.94 9.95
C SER A 103 -6.53 10.39 10.16
N PRO A 104 -7.48 11.25 10.60
CA PRO A 104 -7.18 12.64 10.88
C PRO A 104 -6.16 12.75 12.00
N SER A 105 -5.04 13.42 11.73
CA SER A 105 -3.97 13.66 12.69
C SER A 105 -3.20 14.92 12.32
N PRO A 106 -2.42 15.51 13.24
CA PRO A 106 -1.54 16.63 12.91
C PRO A 106 -0.60 16.32 11.73
N ASP A 107 -0.05 15.11 11.67
CA ASP A 107 0.90 14.69 10.63
C ASP A 107 0.23 14.57 9.25
N THR A 108 -0.95 13.96 9.18
CA THR A 108 -1.71 13.83 7.94
C THR A 108 -2.21 15.20 7.45
N HIS A 109 -2.65 16.06 8.38
CA HIS A 109 -3.03 17.44 8.06
C HIS A 109 -1.83 18.25 7.52
N GLN A 110 -0.69 18.19 8.21
CA GLN A 110 0.53 18.90 7.80
C GLN A 110 1.00 18.44 6.42
N LEU A 111 0.92 17.15 6.11
CA LEU A 111 1.31 16.62 4.81
C LEU A 111 0.44 17.22 3.67
N VAL A 112 -0.88 17.31 3.86
CA VAL A 112 -1.78 17.94 2.89
C VAL A 112 -1.39 19.40 2.64
N GLU A 113 -1.19 20.18 3.70
CA GLU A 113 -0.86 21.60 3.59
C GLU A 113 0.49 21.84 2.88
N LEU A 114 1.52 21.07 3.22
CA LEU A 114 2.83 21.18 2.58
C LEU A 114 2.78 20.86 1.07
N ILE A 115 1.99 19.86 0.68
CA ILE A 115 1.83 19.52 -0.74
C ILE A 115 1.04 20.62 -1.48
N LYS A 116 -0.02 21.17 -0.89
CA LYS A 116 -0.78 22.30 -1.46
C LYS A 116 0.08 23.54 -1.64
N GLU A 117 0.90 23.87 -0.65
CA GLU A 117 1.88 24.96 -0.74
C GLU A 117 2.85 24.73 -1.90
N LYS A 118 3.40 23.51 -2.00
CA LYS A 118 4.33 23.15 -3.07
C LYS A 118 3.73 23.30 -4.47
N ILE A 119 2.49 22.82 -4.68
CA ILE A 119 1.77 22.96 -5.96
C ILE A 119 1.57 24.45 -6.28
N THR A 120 1.12 25.23 -5.30
CA THR A 120 0.91 26.68 -5.47
C THR A 120 2.19 27.40 -5.88
N LEU A 121 3.32 27.05 -5.28
CA LEU A 121 4.62 27.63 -5.62
C LEU A 121 5.07 27.24 -7.04
N GLN A 122 4.79 26.03 -7.50
CA GLN A 122 5.12 25.63 -8.87
C GLN A 122 4.29 26.39 -9.90
N ASN A 123 2.98 26.48 -9.70
CA ASN A 123 2.09 27.19 -10.63
C ASN A 123 2.44 28.68 -10.76
N LYS A 124 2.96 29.31 -9.69
CA LYS A 124 3.45 30.69 -9.73
C LYS A 124 4.74 30.88 -10.52
N ASN A 125 5.54 29.81 -10.68
CA ASN A 125 6.84 29.83 -11.33
C ASN A 125 6.79 29.35 -12.79
N GLU A 126 5.63 28.90 -13.28
CA GLU A 126 5.44 28.56 -14.69
C GLU A 126 5.13 29.83 -15.50
N PRO A 127 5.90 30.15 -16.56
CA PRO A 127 5.60 31.30 -17.41
C PRO A 127 4.31 31.04 -18.19
N SER A 128 3.41 32.02 -18.16
CA SER A 128 2.12 32.06 -18.89
C SER A 128 2.29 31.93 -20.40
#